data_AF-A0A6B3IAQ3-F1
#
_entry.id   AF-A0A6B3IAQ3-F1
#
_cell.length_a   1.000
_cell.length_b   1.000
_cell.length_c   1.000
_cell.angle_alpha   90.00
_cell.angle_beta   90.00
_cell.angle_gamma   90.00
#
_symmetry.space_group_name_H-M   'P 1'
#
loop_
_entity.id
_entity.type
_entity.pdbx_description
1 polymer ?
#
loop_
_entity_poly.entity_id
_entity_poly.type
_entity_poly.pdbx_seq_one_letter_code
_entity_poly.pdbx_strand_id
1 'polypeptide(L)'
;MDQPTSGAEPADAADGGAEALDRPLPEGVRRRVVALVSDAFGGLTVAELPAQLRQYARFTPTRRAKFAGNAMAAALESDPLFRQRIGERLSQTQPELAGALEAGSPPAAADPVDVAAAAYVLRPTGWVKLVEAAGEEVQRADAERVDEESRRELVQLREELERARAHTRSETE
;
A
#
# COMPACT_ATOMS: atom_id res chain seq x y z
N MET A 1 6.03 -50.92 24.34
CA MET A 1 6.06 -49.95 25.46
C MET A 1 7.17 -48.95 25.13
N ASP A 2 6.98 -48.14 24.10
CA ASP A 2 6.18 -46.89 24.06
C ASP A 2 6.82 -45.77 24.88
N GLN A 3 7.65 -44.96 24.23
CA GLN A 3 7.26 -43.65 23.68
C GLN A 3 8.49 -42.93 23.09
N PRO A 4 8.42 -42.36 21.87
CA PRO A 4 9.32 -41.29 21.46
C PRO A 4 8.75 -39.96 21.96
N THR A 5 9.45 -39.26 22.85
CA THR A 5 9.10 -37.88 23.19
C THR A 5 9.46 -37.00 22.00
N SER A 6 8.42 -36.57 21.29
CA SER A 6 8.47 -35.47 20.32
C SER A 6 9.10 -34.25 20.99
N GLY A 7 10.38 -34.01 20.71
CA GLY A 7 11.01 -32.73 20.96
C GLY A 7 10.45 -31.75 19.96
N ALA A 8 9.35 -31.08 20.33
CA ALA A 8 8.88 -29.91 19.62
C ALA A 8 10.03 -28.91 19.57
N GLU A 9 10.55 -28.69 18.36
CA GLU A 9 11.49 -27.62 18.09
C GLU A 9 10.85 -26.32 18.56
N PRO A 10 11.54 -25.51 19.39
CA PRO A 10 11.03 -24.20 19.72
C PRO A 10 10.96 -23.40 18.43
N ALA A 11 9.73 -23.00 18.09
CA ALA A 11 9.42 -22.08 17.02
C ALA A 11 10.36 -20.87 17.09
N ASP A 12 10.92 -20.56 15.92
CA ASP A 12 11.70 -19.39 15.56
C ASP A 12 11.19 -18.12 16.27
N ALA A 13 11.76 -17.87 17.44
CA ALA A 13 11.49 -16.73 18.29
C ALA A 13 12.81 -16.02 18.56
N ALA A 14 13.50 -15.60 17.49
CA ALA A 14 14.59 -14.65 17.57
C ALA A 14 14.98 -14.15 16.16
N ASP A 15 14.27 -13.15 15.67
CA ASP A 15 14.99 -11.99 15.14
C ASP A 15 14.19 -10.72 15.39
N GLY A 16 14.45 -10.08 16.52
CA GLY A 16 14.13 -8.68 16.77
C GLY A 16 15.10 -7.75 16.04
N GLY A 17 15.59 -8.16 14.86
CA GLY A 17 16.19 -7.25 13.90
C GLY A 17 15.15 -6.20 13.55
N ALA A 18 15.55 -4.93 13.51
CA ALA A 18 14.66 -3.86 13.10
C ALA A 18 14.15 -4.16 11.68
N GLU A 19 12.96 -4.76 11.58
CA GLU A 19 12.35 -5.13 10.32
C GLU A 19 12.36 -3.90 9.41
N ALA A 20 13.03 -4.03 8.28
CA ALA A 20 13.21 -2.99 7.27
C ALA A 20 12.84 -3.54 5.90
N LEU A 21 12.33 -2.68 5.03
CA LEU A 21 12.10 -3.05 3.64
C LEU A 21 13.39 -2.89 2.85
N ASP A 22 13.79 -3.95 2.14
CA ASP A 22 14.96 -3.94 1.25
C ASP A 22 14.66 -3.28 -0.11
N ARG A 23 13.38 -3.07 -0.42
CA ARG A 23 12.89 -2.47 -1.68
C ARG A 23 11.90 -1.34 -1.41
N PRO A 24 11.76 -0.37 -2.34
CA PRO A 24 10.75 0.67 -2.24
C PRO A 24 9.34 0.10 -2.11
N LEU A 25 8.44 0.88 -1.50
CA LEU A 25 7.04 0.46 -1.36
C LEU A 25 6.40 0.24 -2.74
N PRO A 26 5.64 -0.86 -2.91
CA PRO A 26 4.78 -1.04 -4.08
C PRO A 26 3.86 0.15 -4.28
N GLU A 27 3.66 0.60 -5.52
CA GLU A 27 2.98 1.86 -5.81
C GLU A 27 1.53 1.91 -5.29
N GLY A 28 0.79 0.80 -5.36
CA GLY A 28 -0.55 0.69 -4.76
C GLY A 28 -0.53 0.94 -3.25
N VAL A 29 0.38 0.28 -2.54
CA VAL A 29 0.55 0.45 -1.08
C VAL A 29 1.02 1.87 -0.75
N ARG A 30 1.98 2.43 -1.52
CA ARG A 30 2.47 3.81 -1.33
C ARG A 30 1.33 4.83 -1.43
N ARG A 31 0.48 4.72 -2.46
CA ARG A 31 -0.69 5.59 -2.62
C ARG A 31 -1.66 5.46 -1.44
N ARG A 32 -1.89 4.24 -0.95
CA ARG A 32 -2.77 4.01 0.18
C ARG A 32 -2.21 4.55 1.50
N VAL A 33 -0.91 4.38 1.74
CA VAL A 33 -0.20 5.00 2.88
C VAL A 33 -0.35 6.53 2.85
N VAL A 34 -0.14 7.17 1.70
CA VAL A 34 -0.32 8.62 1.56
C VAL A 34 -1.76 9.05 1.87
N ALA A 35 -2.76 8.27 1.47
CA ALA A 35 -4.15 8.55 1.78
C ALA A 35 -4.41 8.48 3.30
N LEU A 36 -3.98 7.38 3.96
CA LEU A 36 -4.10 7.23 5.41
C LEU A 36 -3.43 8.39 6.17
N VAL A 37 -2.21 8.77 5.76
CA VAL A 37 -1.51 9.90 6.35
C VAL A 37 -2.28 11.19 6.12
N SER A 38 -2.79 11.43 4.92
CA SER A 38 -3.51 12.68 4.58
C SER A 38 -4.79 12.87 5.40
N ASP A 39 -5.44 11.77 5.75
CA ASP A 39 -6.62 11.73 6.62
C ASP A 39 -6.22 12.01 8.07
N ALA A 40 -5.23 11.27 8.60
CA ALA A 40 -4.69 11.46 9.96
C ALA A 40 -4.08 12.86 10.15
N PHE A 41 -3.52 13.45 9.08
CA PHE A 41 -2.92 14.78 9.05
C PHE A 41 -3.88 15.86 9.57
N GLY A 42 -5.18 15.73 9.29
CA GLY A 42 -6.18 16.72 9.71
C GLY A 42 -6.35 16.83 11.22
N GLY A 43 -5.97 15.78 11.97
CA GLY A 43 -6.03 15.74 13.43
C GLY A 43 -4.74 16.18 14.13
N LEU A 44 -3.73 16.65 13.39
CA LEU A 44 -2.46 17.13 13.94
C LEU A 44 -2.37 18.65 13.90
N THR A 45 -1.81 19.23 14.95
CA THR A 45 -1.47 20.64 15.01
C THR A 45 -0.20 20.92 14.19
N VAL A 46 -0.01 22.18 13.77
CA VAL A 46 1.17 22.58 12.98
C VAL A 46 2.50 22.31 13.72
N ALA A 47 2.49 22.35 15.06
CA ALA A 47 3.66 22.08 15.88
C ALA A 47 4.05 20.59 15.88
N GLU A 48 3.08 19.69 15.72
CA GLU A 48 3.30 18.23 15.67
C GLU A 48 3.79 17.76 14.31
N LEU A 49 3.72 18.63 13.29
CA LEU A 49 4.12 18.32 11.93
C LEU A 49 5.63 18.56 11.70
N PRO A 50 6.29 17.63 10.96
CA PRO A 50 7.62 17.86 10.40
C PRO A 50 7.66 19.17 9.60
N ALA A 51 8.80 19.88 9.65
CA ALA A 51 8.94 21.22 9.09
C ALA A 51 8.54 21.30 7.60
N GLN A 52 8.93 20.31 6.81
CA GLN A 52 8.63 20.19 5.39
C GLN A 52 7.13 20.02 5.09
N LEU A 53 6.34 19.52 6.06
CA LEU A 53 4.91 19.25 5.91
C LEU A 53 4.01 20.42 6.33
N ARG A 54 4.51 21.35 7.15
CA ARG A 54 3.70 22.45 7.72
C ARG A 54 3.00 23.30 6.67
N GLN A 55 3.64 23.54 5.52
CA GLN A 55 3.07 24.32 4.42
C GLN A 55 1.77 23.73 3.83
N TYR A 56 1.57 22.42 3.99
CA TYR A 56 0.42 21.69 3.48
C TYR A 56 -0.74 21.59 4.49
N ALA A 57 -0.56 22.07 5.74
CA ALA A 57 -1.61 22.00 6.76
C ALA A 57 -2.88 22.76 6.42
N ARG A 58 -2.74 23.83 5.63
CA ARG A 58 -3.87 24.62 5.10
C ARG A 58 -4.66 23.94 3.97
N PHE A 59 -4.18 22.83 3.42
CA PHE A 59 -4.83 22.16 2.29
C PHE A 59 -5.93 21.20 2.76
N THR A 60 -6.95 20.99 1.93
CA THR A 60 -7.95 19.93 2.13
C THR A 60 -7.30 18.54 2.04
N PRO A 61 -7.89 17.46 2.60
CA PRO A 61 -7.34 16.11 2.53
C PRO A 61 -6.95 15.69 1.10
N THR A 62 -7.85 15.90 0.13
CA THR A 62 -7.60 15.58 -1.29
C THR A 62 -6.41 16.36 -1.87
N ARG A 63 -6.28 17.65 -1.52
CA ARG A 63 -5.14 18.47 -1.98
C ARG A 63 -3.84 18.05 -1.29
N ARG A 64 -3.88 17.65 -0.02
CA ARG A 64 -2.72 17.13 0.70
C ARG A 64 -2.22 15.84 0.05
N ALA A 65 -3.09 14.87 -0.20
CA ALA A 65 -2.71 13.63 -0.88
C ALA A 65 -2.07 13.91 -2.25
N LYS A 66 -2.64 14.86 -3.01
CA LYS A 66 -2.14 15.22 -4.34
C LYS A 66 -0.78 15.95 -4.33
N PHE A 67 -0.61 16.94 -3.46
CA PHE A 67 0.55 17.85 -3.52
C PHE A 67 1.63 17.56 -2.48
N ALA A 68 1.30 16.86 -1.41
CA ALA A 68 2.23 16.55 -0.32
C ALA A 68 2.60 15.05 -0.26
N GLY A 69 2.06 14.20 -1.15
CA GLY A 69 2.22 12.75 -1.06
C GLY A 69 3.67 12.28 -0.95
N ASN A 70 4.57 12.80 -1.78
CA ASN A 70 5.99 12.44 -1.71
C ASN A 70 6.64 12.91 -0.39
N ALA A 71 6.31 14.12 0.07
CA ALA A 71 6.83 14.65 1.33
C ALA A 71 6.30 13.86 2.54
N MET A 72 5.05 13.40 2.48
CA MET A 72 4.42 12.56 3.51
C MET A 72 5.08 11.18 3.58
N ALA A 73 5.30 10.54 2.43
CA ALA A 73 5.98 9.24 2.35
C ALA A 73 7.40 9.34 2.93
N ALA A 74 8.17 10.35 2.51
CA ALA A 74 9.52 10.58 3.02
C ALA A 74 9.53 10.88 4.54
N ALA A 75 8.57 11.64 5.04
CA ALA A 75 8.46 11.92 6.47
C ALA A 75 8.13 10.67 7.29
N LEU A 76 7.23 9.79 6.82
CA LEU A 76 6.94 8.52 7.51
C LEU A 76 8.16 7.60 7.63
N GLU A 77 9.00 7.59 6.61
CA GLU A 77 10.21 6.78 6.57
C GLU A 77 11.29 7.36 7.50
N SER A 78 11.53 8.66 7.42
CA SER A 78 12.66 9.33 8.10
C SER A 78 12.37 9.86 9.51
N ASP A 79 11.11 10.08 9.89
CA ASP A 79 10.71 10.66 11.18
C ASP A 79 9.87 9.65 11.99
N PRO A 80 10.49 8.92 12.94
CA PRO A 80 9.80 7.97 13.81
C PRO A 80 8.70 8.58 14.66
N LEU A 81 8.88 9.82 15.13
CA LEU A 81 7.91 10.49 16.00
C LEU A 81 6.66 10.89 15.19
N PHE A 82 6.85 11.37 13.97
CA PHE A 82 5.72 11.60 13.06
C PHE A 82 4.98 10.30 12.75
N ARG A 83 5.69 9.22 12.42
CA ARG A 83 5.07 7.91 12.19
C ARG A 83 4.28 7.41 13.40
N GLN A 84 4.84 7.54 14.61
CA GLN A 84 4.15 7.17 15.85
C GLN A 84 2.83 7.94 16.00
N ARG A 85 2.84 9.27 15.80
CA ARG A 85 1.60 10.08 15.88
C ARG A 85 0.55 9.63 14.85
N ILE A 86 0.97 9.32 13.63
CA ILE A 86 0.06 8.78 12.61
C ILE A 86 -0.48 7.41 13.03
N GLY A 87 0.36 6.54 13.61
CA GLY A 87 -0.04 5.23 14.13
C GLY A 87 -1.05 5.33 15.29
N GLU A 88 -0.85 6.26 16.22
CA GLU A 88 -1.78 6.54 17.31
C GLU A 88 -3.14 6.98 16.77
N ARG A 89 -3.16 7.87 15.76
CA ARG A 89 -4.40 8.30 15.10
C ARG A 89 -5.09 7.18 14.32
N LEU A 90 -4.31 6.34 13.65
CA LEU A 90 -4.83 5.17 12.94
C LEU A 90 -5.50 4.21 13.94
N SER A 91 -4.85 3.94 15.06
CA SER A 91 -5.37 3.07 16.13
C SER A 91 -6.64 3.62 16.78
N GLN A 92 -6.79 4.95 16.86
CA GLN A 92 -8.04 5.58 17.33
C GLN A 92 -9.18 5.48 16.31
N THR A 93 -8.86 5.52 15.01
CA THR A 93 -9.86 5.55 13.94
C THR A 93 -10.29 4.14 13.52
N GLN A 94 -9.37 3.18 13.61
CA GLN A 94 -9.55 1.78 13.20
C GLN A 94 -9.00 0.84 14.28
N PRO A 95 -9.58 0.83 15.48
CA PRO A 95 -9.04 0.06 16.61
C PRO A 95 -9.06 -1.44 16.36
N GLU A 96 -10.06 -1.96 15.65
CA GLU A 96 -10.16 -3.39 15.33
C GLU A 96 -9.03 -3.83 14.40
N LEU A 97 -8.70 -3.03 13.38
CA LEU A 97 -7.62 -3.33 12.45
C LEU A 97 -6.26 -3.23 13.15
N ALA A 98 -6.04 -2.18 13.95
CA ALA A 98 -4.80 -2.00 14.70
C ALA A 98 -4.56 -3.17 15.68
N GLY A 99 -5.58 -3.54 16.47
CA GLY A 99 -5.48 -4.66 17.39
C GLY A 99 -5.26 -6.01 16.70
N ALA A 100 -5.91 -6.24 15.55
CA ALA A 100 -5.70 -7.44 14.76
C ALA A 100 -4.26 -7.54 14.20
N LEU A 101 -3.69 -6.41 13.77
CA LEU A 101 -2.32 -6.32 13.29
C LEU A 101 -1.30 -6.53 14.43
N GLU A 102 -1.52 -5.92 15.59
CA GLU A 102 -0.68 -6.13 16.78
C GLU A 102 -0.71 -7.59 17.26
N ALA A 103 -1.86 -8.26 17.16
CA ALA A 103 -2.01 -9.68 17.47
C ALA A 103 -1.42 -10.60 16.39
N GLY A 104 -0.87 -10.07 15.29
CA GLY A 104 -0.33 -10.85 14.17
C GLY A 104 -1.39 -11.62 13.38
N SER A 105 -2.66 -11.24 13.49
CA SER A 105 -3.80 -11.92 12.87
C SER A 105 -4.63 -10.92 12.04
N PRO A 106 -4.09 -10.42 10.91
CA PRO A 106 -4.81 -9.48 10.06
C PRO A 106 -6.17 -10.06 9.61
N PRO A 107 -7.25 -9.26 9.55
CA PRO A 107 -8.57 -9.75 9.18
C PRO A 107 -8.59 -10.29 7.74
N ALA A 108 -9.02 -11.53 7.55
CA ALA A 108 -9.04 -12.17 6.22
C ALA A 108 -9.96 -11.49 5.19
N ALA A 109 -10.95 -10.72 5.65
CA ALA A 109 -11.88 -9.98 4.81
C ALA A 109 -11.44 -8.54 4.50
N ALA A 110 -10.34 -8.07 5.10
CA ALA A 110 -9.82 -6.73 4.82
C ALA A 110 -9.08 -6.70 3.48
N ASP A 111 -9.08 -5.54 2.83
CA ASP A 111 -8.27 -5.32 1.63
C ASP A 111 -6.78 -5.49 1.98
N PRO A 112 -6.03 -6.39 1.29
CA PRO A 112 -4.60 -6.57 1.51
C PRO A 112 -3.78 -5.27 1.43
N VAL A 113 -4.18 -4.32 0.57
CA VAL A 113 -3.50 -3.03 0.42
C VAL A 113 -3.68 -2.16 1.65
N ASP A 114 -4.88 -2.20 2.26
CA ASP A 114 -5.19 -1.46 3.48
C ASP A 114 -4.46 -2.05 4.68
N VAL A 115 -4.42 -3.39 4.78
CA VAL A 115 -3.66 -4.14 5.78
C VAL A 115 -2.17 -3.79 5.69
N ALA A 116 -1.59 -3.83 4.49
CA ALA A 116 -0.19 -3.47 4.26
C ALA A 116 0.11 -2.01 4.59
N ALA A 117 -0.77 -1.08 4.21
CA ALA A 117 -0.58 0.33 4.51
C ALA A 117 -0.65 0.63 6.02
N ALA A 118 -1.57 -0.02 6.73
CA ALA A 118 -1.67 0.07 8.19
C ALA A 118 -0.45 -0.56 8.87
N ALA A 119 -0.02 -1.75 8.44
CA ALA A 119 1.18 -2.42 8.95
C ALA A 119 2.45 -1.58 8.72
N TYR A 120 2.56 -0.91 7.57
CA TYR A 120 3.66 0.02 7.28
C TYR A 120 3.73 1.19 8.28
N VAL A 121 2.60 1.69 8.74
CA VAL A 121 2.57 2.79 9.72
C VAL A 121 2.82 2.27 11.14
N LEU A 122 2.13 1.20 11.55
CA LEU A 122 2.13 0.70 12.92
C LEU A 122 3.38 -0.11 13.28
N ARG A 123 4.07 -0.68 12.28
CA ARG A 123 5.26 -1.53 12.47
C ARG A 123 5.06 -2.69 13.48
N PRO A 124 3.95 -3.46 13.43
CA PRO A 124 3.87 -4.69 14.21
C PRO A 124 4.94 -5.69 13.74
N THR A 125 5.23 -6.71 14.54
CA THR A 125 6.09 -7.81 14.11
C THR A 125 5.54 -8.46 12.83
N GLY A 126 6.40 -8.70 11.85
CA GLY A 126 6.08 -9.28 10.55
C GLY A 126 5.50 -8.29 9.54
N TRP A 127 5.53 -6.99 9.80
CA TRP A 127 4.92 -5.99 8.91
C TRP A 127 5.51 -5.99 7.49
N VAL A 128 6.80 -6.32 7.35
CA VAL A 128 7.47 -6.38 6.04
C VAL A 128 6.79 -7.42 5.15
N LYS A 129 6.52 -8.62 5.68
CA LYS A 129 5.86 -9.71 4.95
C LYS A 129 4.46 -9.30 4.48
N LEU A 130 3.72 -8.56 5.29
CA LEU A 130 2.38 -8.05 4.93
C LEU A 130 2.46 -7.06 3.75
N VAL A 131 3.45 -6.16 3.77
CA VAL A 131 3.66 -5.19 2.68
C VAL A 131 4.08 -5.86 1.39
N GLU A 132 4.96 -6.86 1.47
CA GLU A 132 5.43 -7.61 0.30
C GLU A 132 4.33 -8.44 -0.34
N ALA A 133 3.56 -9.17 0.47
CA ALA A 133 2.44 -9.99 -0.02
C ALA A 133 1.37 -9.13 -0.72
N ALA A 134 1.00 -7.98 -0.14
CA ALA A 134 0.07 -7.05 -0.77
C ALA A 134 0.67 -6.43 -2.05
N GLY A 135 1.98 -6.15 -2.05
CA GLY A 135 2.70 -5.66 -3.22
C GLY A 135 2.63 -6.60 -4.41
N GLU A 136 2.85 -7.89 -4.16
CA GLU A 136 2.76 -8.94 -5.19
C GLU A 136 1.35 -9.08 -5.74
N GLU A 137 0.33 -9.01 -4.88
CA GLU A 137 -1.07 -9.05 -5.31
C GLU A 137 -1.44 -7.85 -6.19
N VAL A 138 -1.06 -6.64 -5.79
CA VAL A 138 -1.29 -5.43 -6.60
C VAL A 138 -0.58 -5.53 -7.95
N GLN A 139 0.66 -6.01 -7.97
CA GLN A 139 1.40 -6.18 -9.23
C GLN A 139 0.74 -7.18 -10.16
N ARG A 140 0.22 -8.30 -9.63
CA ARG A 140 -0.56 -9.26 -10.43
C ARG A 140 -1.82 -8.63 -11.01
N ALA A 141 -2.61 -7.96 -10.17
CA ALA A 141 -3.85 -7.32 -10.60
C ALA A 141 -3.60 -6.23 -11.67
N ASP A 142 -2.54 -5.44 -11.51
CA ASP A 142 -2.15 -4.45 -12.51
C ASP A 142 -1.69 -5.08 -13.83
N ALA A 143 -0.93 -6.18 -13.78
CA ALA A 143 -0.52 -6.91 -14.99
C ALA A 143 -1.73 -7.47 -15.74
N GLU A 144 -2.69 -8.10 -15.03
CA GLU A 144 -3.92 -8.61 -15.63
C GLU A 144 -4.76 -7.51 -16.27
N ARG A 145 -4.84 -6.33 -15.63
CA ARG A 145 -5.55 -5.17 -16.17
C ARG A 145 -4.90 -4.63 -17.43
N VAL A 146 -3.57 -4.50 -17.44
CA VAL A 146 -2.81 -4.02 -18.61
C VAL A 146 -2.95 -4.99 -19.78
N ASP A 147 -2.93 -6.29 -19.52
CA ASP A 147 -3.13 -7.32 -20.55
C ASP A 147 -4.53 -7.24 -21.17
N GLU A 148 -5.56 -7.06 -20.36
CA GLU A 148 -6.95 -6.92 -20.84
C GLU A 148 -7.15 -5.63 -21.65
N GLU A 149 -6.59 -4.50 -21.19
CA GLU A 149 -6.61 -3.23 -21.92
C GLU A 149 -5.90 -3.35 -23.28
N SER A 150 -4.71 -3.97 -23.29
CA SER A 150 -3.94 -4.23 -24.51
C SER A 150 -4.71 -5.12 -25.50
N ARG A 151 -5.42 -6.14 -25.00
CA ARG A 151 -6.27 -7.00 -25.85
C ARG A 151 -7.42 -6.23 -26.48
N ARG A 152 -8.09 -5.34 -25.74
CA ARG A 152 -9.17 -4.50 -26.26
C ARG A 152 -8.68 -3.53 -27.32
N GLU A 153 -7.54 -2.89 -27.08
CA GLU A 153 -6.92 -1.98 -28.05
C GLU A 153 -6.50 -2.72 -29.33
N LEU A 154 -5.93 -3.93 -29.22
CA LEU A 154 -5.60 -4.75 -30.38
C LEU A 154 -6.84 -5.12 -31.22
N VAL A 155 -7.98 -5.41 -30.58
CA VAL A 155 -9.24 -5.67 -31.30
C VAL A 155 -9.70 -4.41 -32.03
N GLN A 156 -9.72 -3.27 -31.35
CA GLN A 156 -10.12 -1.99 -31.94
C GLN A 156 -9.24 -1.63 -33.15
N LEU A 157 -7.91 -1.72 -33.02
CA LEU A 157 -6.97 -1.40 -34.10
C LEU A 157 -7.13 -2.35 -35.30
N ARG A 158 -7.44 -3.63 -35.06
CA ARG A 158 -7.74 -4.59 -36.14
C ARG A 158 -9.02 -4.22 -36.87
N GLU A 159 -10.08 -3.83 -36.15
CA GLU A 159 -11.32 -3.37 -36.77
C GLU A 159 -11.14 -2.07 -37.58
N GLU A 160 -10.37 -1.11 -37.06
CA GLU A 160 -10.02 0.11 -37.78
C GLU A 160 -9.23 -0.17 -39.06
N LEU A 161 -8.26 -1.09 -38.99
CA LEU A 161 -7.46 -1.49 -40.14
C LEU A 161 -8.28 -2.22 -41.21
N GLU A 162 -9.20 -3.11 -40.83
CA GLU A 162 -10.12 -3.75 -41.77
C GLU A 162 -11.09 -2.73 -42.40
N ARG A 163 -11.62 -1.78 -41.62
CA ARG A 163 -12.43 -0.68 -42.16
C ARG A 163 -11.66 0.17 -43.16
N ALA A 164 -10.41 0.54 -42.85
CA ALA A 164 -9.57 1.33 -43.75
C ALA A 164 -9.26 0.56 -45.05
N ARG A 165 -8.92 -0.73 -44.96
CA ARG A 165 -8.69 -1.60 -46.12
C ARG A 165 -9.93 -1.74 -47.01
N ALA A 166 -11.11 -1.89 -46.40
CA ALA A 166 -12.36 -1.96 -47.13
C ALA A 166 -12.65 -0.64 -47.86
N HIS A 167 -12.40 0.50 -47.21
CA HIS A 167 -12.59 1.83 -47.80
C HIS A 167 -11.66 2.04 -49.02
N THR A 168 -10.36 1.78 -48.88
CA THR A 168 -9.42 1.90 -50.01
C THR A 168 -9.84 1.01 -51.17
N ARG A 169 -10.26 -0.24 -50.92
CA ARG A 169 -10.74 -1.15 -51.96
C ARG A 169 -11.96 -0.60 -52.69
N SER A 170 -12.91 -0.02 -51.96
CA SER A 170 -14.10 0.61 -52.56
C SER A 170 -13.80 1.88 -53.36
N GLU A 171 -12.70 2.58 -53.08
CA GLU A 171 -12.27 3.76 -53.85
C GLU A 171 -11.49 3.39 -55.13
N THR A 172 -10.99 2.15 -55.24
CA THR A 172 -10.20 1.71 -56.41
C THR A 172 -10.98 0.89 -57.43
N GLU A 173 -12.23 0.50 -57.14
CA GLU A 173 -13.19 -0.11 -58.08
C GLU A 173 -14.06 0.97 -58.76
#